data_AF-A0A3N5TRB6-F1
#
_entry.id   AF-A0A3N5TRB6-F1
#
_cell.length_a   1.000
_cell.length_b   1.000
_cell.length_c   1.000
_cell.angle_alpha   90.00
_cell.angle_beta   90.00
_cell.angle_gamma   90.00
#
_symmetry.space_group_name_H-M   'P 1'
#
loop_
_entity.id
_entity.type
_entity.pdbx_description
1 polymer ?
#
loop_
_entity_poly.entity_id
_entity_poly.type
_entity_poly.pdbx_seq_one_letter_code
_entity_poly.pdbx_strand_id
1 'polypeptide(L)'
;EGFELFQRGDSWRGLCPLHDRGGRNPSFVAWETGWKCWSCGENGDGPSFIMKLKGMNFPEAMTYLGQELRRPTVQEKAKRTVERKERAAARWNESNLAWTLGKMIRLCHGALRDISPENLDDHALILMEIQTLTFQHDLLIYDDTADREELVRELAGFSLFNRRALLFRRDFDCAAWARSLGRYQEPQDGTGPRPEAGCGVTN
;
A
#
# COMPACT_ATOMS: atom_id res chain seq x y z
N GLU A 1 20.95 12.26 35.75
CA GLU A 1 20.19 11.64 36.87
C GLU A 1 20.96 10.60 37.69
N GLY A 2 22.01 9.93 37.17
CA GLY A 2 22.88 9.09 38.02
C GLY A 2 22.30 7.73 38.42
N PHE A 3 21.29 7.22 37.70
CA PHE A 3 20.74 5.89 37.93
C PHE A 3 21.68 4.81 37.40
N GLU A 4 22.00 3.83 38.25
CA GLU A 4 22.80 2.68 37.84
C GLU A 4 21.94 1.64 37.14
N LEU A 5 22.22 1.42 35.86
CA LEU A 5 21.65 0.35 35.06
C LEU A 5 22.76 -0.53 34.52
N PHE A 6 22.55 -1.85 34.50
CA PHE A 6 23.45 -2.80 33.87
C PHE A 6 22.86 -3.30 32.55
N GLN A 7 23.70 -3.37 31.53
CA GLN A 7 23.29 -3.83 30.21
C GLN A 7 23.13 -5.36 30.18
N ARG A 8 22.07 -5.82 29.52
CA ARG A 8 21.80 -7.23 29.21
C ARG A 8 21.19 -7.30 27.81
N GLY A 9 22.01 -7.66 26.82
CA GLY A 9 21.62 -7.60 25.41
C GLY A 9 21.31 -6.15 25.00
N ASP A 10 20.20 -5.97 24.28
CA ASP A 10 19.74 -4.65 23.78
C ASP A 10 18.94 -3.85 24.81
N SER A 11 19.02 -4.25 26.08
CA SER A 11 18.27 -3.64 27.17
C SER A 11 19.15 -3.33 28.37
N TRP A 12 18.72 -2.34 29.15
CA TRP A 12 19.33 -1.91 30.41
C TRP A 12 18.40 -2.24 31.55
N ARG A 13 18.92 -2.82 32.62
CA ARG A 13 18.14 -3.24 33.78
C ARG A 13 18.65 -2.61 35.07
N GLY A 14 17.76 -2.35 36.02
CA GLY A 14 18.14 -1.82 37.32
C GLY A 14 16.97 -1.64 38.28
N LEU A 15 17.22 -0.90 39.35
CA LEU A 15 16.19 -0.46 40.29
C LEU A 15 15.35 0.63 39.63
N CYS A 16 14.05 0.66 39.95
CA CYS A 16 13.15 1.64 39.34
C CYS A 16 13.28 2.99 40.02
N PRO A 17 13.54 4.08 39.27
CA PRO A 17 13.63 5.42 39.87
C PRO A 17 12.27 6.03 40.24
N LEU A 18 11.16 5.43 39.79
CA LEU A 18 9.81 5.98 39.92
C LEU A 18 9.02 5.39 41.10
N HIS A 19 9.57 4.39 41.77
CA HIS A 19 8.94 3.85 42.97
C HIS A 19 10.01 3.46 43.99
N ASP A 20 9.84 3.93 45.22
CA ASP A 20 10.66 3.47 46.33
C ASP A 20 9.97 2.25 46.97
N ARG A 21 10.44 1.06 46.58
CA ARG A 21 10.24 -0.14 47.39
C ARG A 21 11.64 -0.57 47.77
N GLY A 22 11.93 -0.66 49.06
CA GLY A 22 13.19 -1.18 49.64
C GLY A 22 13.50 -2.65 49.31
N GLY A 23 13.11 -3.13 48.13
CA GLY A 23 13.46 -4.42 47.56
C GLY A 23 14.75 -4.33 46.76
N ARG A 24 15.55 -5.40 46.84
CA ARG A 24 16.84 -5.52 46.16
C ARG A 24 16.74 -6.05 44.71
N ASN A 25 15.53 -6.20 44.17
CA ASN A 25 15.31 -6.89 42.89
C ASN A 25 15.18 -5.90 41.71
N PRO A 26 16.09 -5.92 40.73
CA PRO A 26 16.05 -5.03 39.57
C PRO A 26 14.85 -5.35 38.68
N SER A 27 13.81 -4.52 38.77
CA SER A 27 12.52 -4.73 38.10
C SER A 27 12.26 -3.74 36.95
N PHE A 28 13.15 -2.76 36.78
CA PHE A 28 13.10 -1.77 35.72
C PHE A 28 13.92 -2.24 34.52
N VAL A 29 13.35 -2.13 33.34
CA VAL A 29 13.97 -2.46 32.05
C VAL A 29 13.76 -1.30 31.10
N ALA A 30 14.82 -0.83 30.47
CA ALA A 30 14.80 0.16 29.40
C ALA A 30 15.44 -0.43 28.13
N TRP A 31 14.97 0.01 26.97
CA TRP A 31 15.48 -0.31 25.64
C TRP A 31 15.46 0.99 24.81
N GLU A 32 15.90 0.94 23.56
CA GLU A 32 16.11 2.13 22.73
C GLU A 32 14.88 3.05 22.64
N THR A 33 13.69 2.49 22.55
CA THR A 33 12.45 3.25 22.31
C THR A 33 11.55 3.39 23.55
N GLY A 34 11.91 2.79 24.68
CA GLY A 34 11.02 2.82 25.85
C GLY A 34 11.53 2.10 27.09
N TRP A 35 10.66 2.03 28.08
CA TRP A 35 10.95 1.44 29.38
C TRP A 35 9.70 0.84 30.02
N LYS A 36 9.93 -0.09 30.95
CA LYS A 36 8.90 -0.70 31.78
C LYS A 36 9.45 -1.13 33.13
N CYS A 37 8.67 -0.90 34.17
CA CYS A 37 8.88 -1.50 35.47
C CYS A 37 7.83 -2.56 35.77
N TRP A 38 8.28 -3.78 36.03
CA TRP A 38 7.38 -4.90 36.32
C TRP A 38 6.80 -4.89 37.73
N SER A 39 7.39 -4.11 38.64
CA SER A 39 6.97 -4.07 40.06
C SER A 39 5.91 -3.00 40.36
N CYS A 40 5.97 -1.84 39.69
CA CYS A 40 4.93 -0.81 39.79
C CYS A 40 3.98 -0.78 38.59
N GLY A 41 4.29 -1.50 37.50
CA GLY A 41 3.47 -1.55 36.28
C GLY A 41 3.70 -0.36 35.33
N GLU A 42 4.43 0.66 35.77
CA GLU A 42 4.72 1.85 34.99
C GLU A 42 5.52 1.53 33.72
N ASN A 43 5.18 2.21 32.63
CA ASN A 43 5.87 2.09 31.34
C ASN A 43 5.75 3.39 30.55
N GLY A 44 6.48 3.46 29.44
CA GLY A 44 6.35 4.50 28.42
C GLY A 44 7.62 4.71 27.61
N ASP A 45 7.79 5.92 27.09
CA ASP A 45 8.93 6.37 26.29
C ASP A 45 9.87 7.29 27.08
N GLY A 46 10.95 7.76 26.45
CA GLY A 46 11.92 8.66 27.07
C GLY A 46 11.28 9.92 27.67
N PRO A 47 10.49 10.70 26.91
CA PRO A 47 9.76 11.86 27.43
C PRO A 47 8.85 11.52 28.60
N SER A 48 8.07 10.44 28.52
CA SER A 48 7.15 10.06 29.59
C SER A 48 7.87 9.65 30.87
N PHE A 49 9.09 9.10 30.76
CA PHE A 49 9.94 8.82 31.92
C PHE A 49 10.30 10.11 32.66
N ILE A 50 10.79 11.12 31.94
CA ILE A 50 11.18 12.41 32.51
C ILE A 50 9.97 13.13 33.12
N MET A 51 8.83 13.10 32.43
CA MET A 51 7.58 13.66 32.95
C MET A 51 7.23 13.06 34.32
N LYS A 52 7.28 11.73 34.46
CA LYS A 52 6.99 11.04 35.73
C LYS A 52 8.05 11.29 36.78
N LEU A 53 9.33 11.27 36.38
CA LEU A 53 10.45 11.44 37.30
C LEU A 53 10.50 12.84 37.92
N LYS A 54 10.18 13.87 37.13
CA LYS A 54 10.31 15.28 37.53
C LYS A 54 8.99 15.99 37.77
N GLY A 55 7.85 15.31 37.57
CA GLY A 55 6.52 15.92 37.66
C GLY A 55 6.27 17.00 36.61
N MET A 56 6.91 16.86 35.44
CA MET A 56 6.86 17.83 34.34
C MET A 56 5.77 17.48 33.32
N ASN A 57 5.23 18.50 32.64
CA ASN A 57 4.39 18.28 31.46
C ASN A 57 5.25 17.93 30.22
N PHE A 58 4.61 17.51 29.13
CA PHE A 58 5.34 17.08 27.92
C PHE A 58 6.24 18.17 27.31
N PRO A 59 5.79 19.43 27.12
CA PRO A 59 6.67 20.52 26.68
C PRO A 59 7.89 20.75 27.56
N GLU A 60 7.71 20.72 28.88
CA GLU A 60 8.81 20.85 29.85
C GLU A 60 9.79 19.68 29.73
N ALA A 61 9.30 18.45 29.63
CA ALA A 61 10.13 17.27 29.48
C ALA A 61 10.91 17.27 28.16
N MET A 62 10.32 17.73 27.06
CA MET A 62 11.01 17.86 25.78
C MET A 62 12.10 18.94 25.83
N THR A 63 11.80 20.07 26.46
CA THR A 63 12.79 21.14 26.72
C THR A 63 13.95 20.62 27.57
N TYR A 64 13.64 19.84 28.62
CA TYR A 64 14.64 19.19 29.47
C TYR A 64 15.52 18.19 28.69
N LEU A 65 14.93 17.47 27.73
CA LEU A 65 15.63 16.56 26.83
C LEU A 65 16.42 17.28 25.71
N GLY A 66 16.44 18.61 25.69
CA GLY A 66 17.09 19.40 24.64
C GLY A 66 16.40 19.27 23.27
N GLN A 67 15.14 18.84 23.26
CA GLN A 67 14.33 18.67 22.05
C GLN A 67 13.44 19.89 21.86
N GLU A 68 13.61 20.59 20.74
CA GLU A 68 12.66 21.62 20.34
C GLU A 68 11.39 20.97 19.78
N LEU A 69 10.24 21.35 20.36
CA LEU A 69 8.94 20.99 19.80
C LEU A 69 8.66 21.81 18.55
N ARG A 70 9.29 21.41 17.43
CA ARG A 70 9.03 22.04 16.13
C ARG A 70 7.66 21.65 15.63
N ARG A 71 6.75 22.63 15.57
CA ARG A 71 5.47 22.47 14.88
C ARG A 71 5.73 22.39 13.36
N PRO A 72 5.16 21.40 12.65
CA PRO A 72 5.26 21.35 11.20
C PRO A 72 4.66 22.63 10.58
N THR A 73 5.37 23.21 9.63
CA THR A 73 4.92 24.37 8.86
C THR A 73 3.66 24.04 8.05
N VAL A 74 2.95 25.07 7.60
CA VAL A 74 1.78 24.91 6.72
C VAL A 74 2.17 24.16 5.43
N GLN A 75 3.34 24.48 4.88
CA GLN A 75 3.91 23.84 3.70
C GLN A 75 4.19 22.35 3.93
N GLU A 76 4.81 21.98 5.06
CA GLU A 76 5.08 20.58 5.41
C GLU A 76 3.78 19.78 5.61
N LYS A 77 2.75 20.39 6.22
CA LYS A 77 1.43 19.77 6.36
C LYS A 77 0.73 19.60 5.01
N ALA A 78 0.81 20.59 4.13
CA ALA A 78 0.27 20.52 2.78
C ALA A 78 0.95 19.40 1.97
N LYS A 79 2.29 19.34 2.00
CA LYS A 79 3.07 18.27 1.35
C LYS A 79 2.66 16.88 1.84
N ARG A 80 2.60 16.67 3.16
CA ARG A 80 2.13 15.39 3.76
C ARG A 80 0.70 15.05 3.35
N THR A 81 -0.16 16.04 3.17
CA THR A 81 -1.54 15.83 2.73
C THR A 81 -1.61 15.40 1.27
N VAL A 82 -0.81 16.02 0.40
CA VAL A 82 -0.68 15.63 -1.01
C VAL A 82 -0.13 14.21 -1.11
N GLU A 83 0.99 13.91 -0.45
CA GLU A 83 1.58 12.56 -0.42
C GLU A 83 0.58 11.50 0.07
N ARG A 84 -0.22 11.83 1.10
CA ARG A 84 -1.27 10.93 1.61
C ARG A 84 -2.36 10.69 0.56
N LYS A 85 -2.79 11.74 -0.16
CA LYS A 85 -3.78 11.63 -1.22
C LYS A 85 -3.26 10.83 -2.40
N GLU A 86 -2.01 11.06 -2.81
CA GLU A 86 -1.36 10.30 -3.89
C GLU A 86 -1.24 8.81 -3.54
N ARG A 87 -0.80 8.47 -2.33
CA ARG A 87 -0.77 7.07 -1.85
C ARG A 87 -2.16 6.45 -1.76
N ALA A 88 -3.18 7.22 -1.41
CA ALA A 88 -4.57 6.74 -1.40
C ALA A 88 -5.09 6.52 -2.84
N ALA A 89 -4.79 7.43 -3.76
CA ALA A 89 -5.14 7.32 -5.17
C ALA A 89 -4.43 6.13 -5.85
N ALA A 90 -3.14 5.92 -5.56
CA ALA A 90 -2.39 4.75 -6.05
C ALA A 90 -3.04 3.44 -5.60
N ARG A 91 -3.31 3.28 -4.30
CA ARG A 91 -4.02 2.11 -3.76
C ARG A 91 -5.42 1.92 -4.33
N TRP A 92 -6.14 3.03 -4.56
CA TRP A 92 -7.45 2.99 -5.19
C TRP A 92 -7.37 2.54 -6.66
N ASN A 93 -6.37 3.03 -7.41
CA ASN A 93 -6.12 2.60 -8.79
C ASN A 93 -5.77 1.11 -8.87
N GLU A 94 -4.91 0.62 -7.98
CA GLU A 94 -4.53 -0.80 -7.91
C GLU A 94 -5.74 -1.69 -7.60
N SER A 95 -6.57 -1.30 -6.63
CA SER A 95 -7.79 -2.05 -6.28
C SER A 95 -8.77 -2.10 -7.46
N ASN A 96 -8.90 -1.00 -8.21
CA ASN A 96 -9.72 -0.96 -9.42
C ASN A 96 -9.16 -1.84 -10.52
N LEU A 97 -7.84 -1.92 -10.66
CA LEU A 97 -7.18 -2.74 -11.67
C LEU A 97 -7.43 -4.22 -11.39
N ALA A 98 -7.20 -4.68 -10.15
CA ALA A 98 -7.51 -6.05 -9.74
C ALA A 98 -8.98 -6.40 -10.00
N TRP A 99 -9.91 -5.54 -9.57
CA TRP A 99 -11.34 -5.75 -9.84
C TRP A 99 -11.65 -5.85 -11.34
N THR A 100 -11.01 -5.01 -12.16
CA THR A 100 -11.23 -4.97 -13.61
C THR A 100 -10.71 -6.23 -14.29
N LEU A 101 -9.51 -6.70 -13.93
CA LEU A 101 -8.96 -7.98 -14.42
C LEU A 101 -9.87 -9.14 -14.03
N GLY A 102 -10.32 -9.20 -12.77
CA GLY A 102 -11.25 -10.23 -12.30
C GLY A 102 -12.57 -10.25 -13.09
N LYS A 103 -13.08 -9.07 -13.49
CA LYS A 103 -14.26 -8.98 -14.36
C LYS A 103 -13.98 -9.48 -15.77
N MET A 104 -12.82 -9.17 -16.35
CA MET A 104 -12.43 -9.68 -17.67
C MET A 104 -12.28 -11.20 -17.68
N ILE A 105 -11.63 -11.78 -16.67
CA ILE A 105 -11.53 -13.23 -16.49
C ILE A 105 -12.93 -13.87 -16.53
N ARG A 106 -13.90 -13.31 -15.79
CA ARG A 106 -15.29 -13.79 -15.80
C ARG A 106 -15.96 -13.70 -17.18
N LEU A 107 -15.73 -12.62 -17.93
CA LEU A 107 -16.28 -12.45 -19.28
C LEU A 107 -15.67 -13.48 -20.25
N CYS A 108 -14.36 -13.68 -20.20
CA CYS A 108 -13.67 -14.67 -21.02
C CYS A 108 -14.13 -16.10 -20.70
N HIS A 109 -14.28 -16.47 -19.42
CA HIS A 109 -14.90 -17.74 -19.04
C HIS A 109 -16.35 -17.87 -19.52
N GLY A 110 -17.11 -16.77 -19.50
CA GLY A 110 -18.48 -16.73 -20.00
C GLY A 110 -18.58 -17.06 -21.49
N ALA A 111 -17.64 -16.56 -22.29
CA ALA A 111 -17.54 -16.81 -23.74
C ALA A 111 -17.15 -18.26 -24.04
N LEU A 112 -16.30 -18.88 -23.22
CA LEU A 112 -15.90 -20.28 -23.38
C LEU A 112 -17.03 -21.31 -23.18
N ARG A 113 -18.23 -20.89 -22.75
CA ARG A 113 -19.37 -21.80 -22.58
C ARG A 113 -19.89 -22.37 -23.90
N ASP A 114 -19.68 -21.66 -25.01
CA ASP A 114 -20.14 -22.04 -26.34
C ASP A 114 -19.00 -22.58 -27.23
N ILE A 115 -17.93 -23.07 -26.59
CA ILE A 115 -16.79 -23.66 -27.30
C ILE A 115 -17.20 -24.94 -28.05
N SER A 116 -16.77 -25.06 -29.29
CA SER A 116 -17.06 -26.17 -30.20
C SER A 116 -15.89 -26.42 -31.14
N PRO A 117 -15.81 -27.59 -31.80
CA PRO A 117 -14.76 -27.86 -32.79
C PRO A 117 -14.69 -26.82 -33.91
N GLU A 118 -15.83 -26.23 -34.30
CA GLU A 118 -15.93 -25.28 -35.41
C GLU A 118 -15.39 -23.88 -35.07
N ASN A 119 -15.26 -23.55 -33.78
CA ASN A 119 -14.82 -22.24 -33.30
C ASN A 119 -13.59 -22.31 -32.38
N LEU A 120 -12.86 -23.43 -32.43
CA LEU A 120 -11.75 -23.70 -31.53
C LEU A 120 -10.63 -22.66 -31.63
N ASP A 121 -10.29 -22.22 -32.86
CA ASP A 121 -9.23 -21.25 -33.10
C ASP A 121 -9.54 -19.87 -32.50
N ASP A 122 -10.80 -19.44 -32.55
CA ASP A 122 -11.24 -18.18 -31.93
C ASP A 122 -11.18 -18.25 -30.40
N HIS A 123 -11.47 -19.42 -29.82
CA HIS A 123 -11.42 -19.65 -28.37
C HIS A 123 -10.00 -19.88 -27.85
N ALA A 124 -9.07 -20.36 -28.67
CA ALA A 124 -7.67 -20.53 -28.29
C ALA A 124 -7.04 -19.19 -27.85
N LEU A 125 -7.38 -18.09 -28.53
CA LEU A 125 -6.94 -16.74 -28.15
C LEU A 125 -7.52 -16.31 -26.78
N ILE A 126 -8.78 -16.64 -26.52
CA ILE A 126 -9.43 -16.35 -25.23
C ILE A 126 -8.77 -17.14 -24.09
N LEU A 127 -8.41 -18.40 -24.33
CA LEU A 127 -7.73 -19.25 -23.33
C LEU A 127 -6.36 -18.70 -22.95
N MET A 128 -5.57 -18.24 -23.94
CA MET A 128 -4.28 -17.60 -23.68
C MET A 128 -4.45 -16.32 -22.85
N GLU A 129 -5.45 -15.51 -23.17
CA GLU A 129 -5.70 -14.26 -22.47
C GLU A 129 -6.14 -14.49 -21.01
N ILE A 130 -6.95 -15.52 -20.74
CA ILE A 130 -7.33 -15.87 -19.35
C ILE A 130 -6.09 -16.18 -18.51
N GLN A 131 -5.10 -16.89 -19.05
CA GLN A 131 -3.88 -17.20 -18.32
C GLN A 131 -3.12 -15.93 -17.94
N THR A 132 -2.92 -15.02 -18.89
CA THR A 132 -2.27 -13.72 -18.67
C THR A 132 -3.04 -12.87 -17.66
N LEU A 133 -4.36 -12.71 -17.84
CA LEU A 133 -5.20 -11.93 -16.93
C LEU A 133 -5.21 -12.50 -15.51
N THR A 134 -5.23 -13.83 -15.37
CA THR A 134 -5.24 -14.50 -14.06
C THR A 134 -3.92 -14.27 -13.33
N PHE A 135 -2.79 -14.41 -14.04
CA PHE A 135 -1.47 -14.13 -13.49
C PHE A 135 -1.34 -12.67 -13.01
N GLN A 136 -1.74 -11.71 -13.86
CA GLN A 136 -1.73 -10.29 -13.51
C GLN A 136 -2.66 -9.97 -12.34
N HIS A 137 -3.84 -10.59 -12.30
CA HIS A 137 -4.79 -10.43 -11.20
C HIS A 137 -4.23 -10.96 -9.87
N ASP A 138 -3.60 -12.12 -9.88
CA ASP A 138 -3.03 -12.73 -8.69
C ASP A 138 -1.84 -11.94 -8.15
N LEU A 139 -0.98 -11.41 -9.03
CA LEU A 139 0.10 -10.48 -8.65
C LEU A 139 -0.43 -9.25 -7.91
N LEU A 140 -1.55 -8.68 -8.34
CA LEU A 140 -2.13 -7.49 -7.72
C LEU A 140 -2.78 -7.77 -6.35
N ILE A 141 -3.25 -8.99 -6.11
CA ILE A 141 -3.97 -9.35 -4.88
C ILE A 141 -3.04 -9.89 -3.81
N TYR A 142 -2.14 -10.78 -4.18
CA TYR A 142 -1.43 -11.63 -3.22
C TYR A 142 0.03 -11.28 -3.04
N ASP A 143 0.63 -10.51 -3.95
CA ASP A 143 2.08 -10.33 -3.97
C ASP A 143 2.52 -8.92 -3.58
N ASP A 144 3.65 -8.78 -2.88
CA ASP A 144 4.29 -7.50 -2.54
C ASP A 144 5.72 -7.49 -3.05
N THR A 145 5.85 -7.76 -4.36
CA THR A 145 7.11 -7.93 -5.09
C THR A 145 7.36 -6.79 -6.08
N ALA A 146 8.60 -6.72 -6.58
CA ALA A 146 8.97 -5.81 -7.66
C ALA A 146 8.13 -6.00 -8.92
N ASP A 147 7.74 -7.25 -9.21
CA ASP A 147 6.90 -7.60 -10.36
C ASP A 147 5.51 -6.97 -10.27
N ARG A 148 4.91 -6.89 -9.06
CA ARG A 148 3.67 -6.15 -8.85
C ARG A 148 3.85 -4.66 -9.14
N GLU A 149 4.93 -4.05 -8.68
CA GLU A 149 5.17 -2.62 -8.95
C GLU A 149 5.37 -2.34 -10.44
N GLU A 150 6.09 -3.20 -11.13
CA GLU A 150 6.28 -3.13 -12.59
C GLU A 150 4.95 -3.27 -13.34
N LEU A 151 4.14 -4.27 -12.97
CA LEU A 151 2.81 -4.47 -13.52
C LEU A 151 1.89 -3.26 -13.30
N VAL A 152 1.92 -2.66 -12.10
CA VAL A 152 1.14 -1.44 -11.81
C VAL A 152 1.61 -0.28 -12.66
N ARG A 153 2.91 -0.15 -12.96
CA ARG A 153 3.44 0.91 -13.85
C ARG A 153 3.04 0.67 -15.30
N GLU A 154 3.18 -0.57 -15.79
CA GLU A 154 2.76 -0.97 -17.14
C GLU A 154 1.27 -0.69 -17.35
N LEU A 155 0.45 -1.07 -16.37
CA LEU A 155 -0.99 -0.90 -16.43
C LEU A 155 -1.46 0.52 -16.05
N ALA A 156 -0.60 1.38 -15.48
CA ALA A 156 -0.92 2.77 -15.18
C ALA A 156 -1.00 3.66 -16.45
N GLY A 157 -0.26 3.33 -17.51
CA GLY A 157 -0.41 3.94 -18.84
C GLY A 157 -1.61 3.40 -19.61
N PHE A 158 -2.08 2.21 -19.24
CA PHE A 158 -3.28 1.59 -19.76
C PHE A 158 -4.51 2.25 -19.12
N SER A 159 -5.10 3.23 -19.82
CA SER A 159 -6.35 3.85 -19.40
C SER A 159 -7.47 2.80 -19.27
N LEU A 160 -7.65 2.26 -18.06
CA LEU A 160 -8.87 1.55 -17.65
C LEU A 160 -10.13 2.41 -17.86
N PHE A 161 -9.95 3.74 -17.92
CA PHE A 161 -11.00 4.71 -18.19
C PHE A 161 -11.58 4.58 -19.60
N ASN A 162 -10.78 4.20 -20.61
CA ASN A 162 -11.27 3.85 -21.95
C ASN A 162 -12.05 2.52 -21.98
N ARG A 163 -12.03 1.72 -20.91
CA ARG A 163 -12.77 0.45 -20.80
C ARG A 163 -14.06 0.55 -19.98
N ARG A 164 -14.36 1.70 -19.37
CA ARG A 164 -15.69 1.97 -18.78
C ARG A 164 -16.80 1.91 -19.85
N ALA A 165 -16.46 2.10 -21.13
CA ALA A 165 -17.36 1.90 -22.25
C ALA A 165 -17.49 0.43 -22.72
N LEU A 166 -16.48 -0.43 -22.47
CA LEU A 166 -16.45 -1.82 -22.96
C LEU A 166 -16.99 -2.83 -21.93
N LEU A 167 -16.73 -2.62 -20.64
CA LEU A 167 -17.05 -3.59 -19.58
C LEU A 167 -18.52 -3.56 -19.12
N PHE A 168 -19.32 -2.61 -19.59
CA PHE A 168 -20.76 -2.54 -19.32
C PHE A 168 -21.62 -2.87 -20.55
N ARG A 169 -21.00 -3.15 -21.69
CA ARG A 169 -21.66 -3.61 -22.91
C ARG A 169 -22.10 -5.06 -22.71
N ARG A 170 -23.39 -5.32 -22.87
CA ARG A 170 -23.93 -6.70 -22.87
C ARG A 170 -23.45 -7.51 -24.08
N ASP A 171 -23.02 -6.82 -25.13
CA ASP A 171 -22.57 -7.27 -26.44
C ASP A 171 -21.03 -7.33 -26.58
N PHE A 172 -20.28 -7.39 -25.47
CA PHE A 172 -18.81 -7.40 -25.53
C PHE A 172 -18.29 -8.68 -26.22
N ASP A 173 -17.64 -8.52 -27.37
CA ASP A 173 -17.01 -9.60 -28.14
C ASP A 173 -15.57 -9.86 -27.63
N CYS A 174 -15.44 -10.89 -26.79
CA CYS A 174 -14.15 -11.31 -26.22
C CYS A 174 -13.14 -11.75 -27.29
N ALA A 175 -13.60 -12.38 -28.38
CA ALA A 175 -12.71 -12.89 -29.43
C ALA A 175 -12.15 -11.75 -30.28
N ALA A 176 -12.99 -10.77 -30.65
CA ALA A 176 -12.53 -9.57 -31.34
C ALA A 176 -11.56 -8.74 -30.48
N TRP A 177 -11.85 -8.62 -29.18
CA TRP A 177 -10.94 -7.97 -28.25
C TRP A 177 -9.58 -8.69 -28.15
N ALA A 178 -9.55 -10.02 -27.96
CA ALA A 178 -8.31 -10.79 -27.92
C ALA A 178 -7.48 -10.63 -29.21
N ARG A 179 -8.12 -10.65 -30.38
CA ARG A 179 -7.46 -10.38 -31.68
C ARG A 179 -6.88 -8.97 -31.77
N SER A 180 -7.50 -7.98 -31.13
CA SER A 180 -7.01 -6.59 -31.14
C SER A 180 -5.71 -6.41 -30.35
N LEU A 181 -5.50 -7.21 -29.30
CA LEU A 181 -4.27 -7.18 -28.49
C LEU A 181 -3.05 -7.62 -29.32
N GLY A 182 -3.20 -8.63 -30.16
CA GLY A 182 -2.15 -9.06 -31.09
C GLY A 182 -1.84 -8.08 -32.23
N ARG A 183 -2.66 -7.03 -32.41
CA ARG A 183 -2.44 -5.94 -33.38
C ARG A 183 -1.98 -4.63 -32.72
N TYR A 184 -1.95 -4.57 -31.40
CA TYR A 184 -1.49 -3.38 -30.68
C TYR A 184 0.04 -3.42 -30.59
N GLN A 185 0.71 -2.53 -31.33
CA GLN A 185 2.12 -2.19 -31.10
C GLN A 185 2.17 -0.81 -30.46
N GLU A 186 2.78 -0.72 -29.28
CA GLU A 186 3.06 0.56 -28.66
C GLU A 186 4.11 1.32 -29.49
N PRO A 187 3.92 2.62 -29.78
CA PRO A 187 4.95 3.43 -30.40
C PRO A 187 6.13 3.59 -29.44
N GLN A 188 7.33 3.20 -29.87
CA GLN A 188 8.54 3.18 -29.03
C GLN A 188 9.06 4.56 -28.59
N ASP A 189 8.45 5.65 -29.05
CA ASP A 189 8.90 7.02 -28.83
C ASP A 189 7.96 7.84 -27.92
N GLY A 190 6.95 7.22 -27.33
CA GLY A 190 6.05 7.89 -26.38
C GLY A 190 5.12 8.94 -27.02
N THR A 191 4.97 8.94 -28.35
CA THR A 191 4.12 9.90 -29.08
C THR A 191 2.74 9.35 -29.45
N GLY A 192 2.31 8.25 -28.83
CA GLY A 192 1.01 7.63 -29.09
C GLY A 192 -0.17 8.60 -28.89
N PRO A 193 -1.23 8.50 -29.70
CA PRO A 193 -2.32 9.48 -29.70
C PRO A 193 -3.01 9.50 -28.34
N ARG A 194 -3.07 10.69 -27.73
CA ARG A 194 -4.00 10.92 -26.61
C ARG A 194 -5.41 10.72 -27.16
N PRO A 195 -6.25 9.89 -26.52
CA PRO A 195 -7.58 9.60 -27.04
C PRO A 195 -8.37 10.91 -27.08
N GLU A 196 -8.66 11.38 -28.28
CA GLU A 196 -9.48 12.56 -28.49
C GLU A 196 -10.90 12.27 -27.98
N ALA A 197 -11.41 13.21 -27.18
CA ALA A 197 -12.76 13.16 -26.69
C ALA A 197 -13.74 13.27 -27.85
N GLY A 198 -14.45 12.17 -28.14
CA GLY A 198 -15.64 12.22 -28.98
C GLY A 198 -15.76 11.06 -29.93
N CYS A 199 -16.58 10.08 -29.57
CA CYS A 199 -17.35 9.37 -30.58
C CYS A 199 -18.82 9.67 -30.30
N GLY A 200 -19.37 10.58 -31.09
CA GLY A 200 -20.79 10.88 -31.12
C GLY A 200 -21.56 9.65 -31.58
N VAL A 201 -22.60 9.33 -30.82
CA VAL A 201 -23.62 8.35 -31.21
C VAL A 201 -24.61 9.07 -32.12
N THR A 202 -24.80 8.56 -33.33
CA THR A 202 -26.01 8.80 -34.11
C THR A 202 -26.74 7.47 -34.30
N ASN A 203 -28.05 7.54 -34.04
CA ASN A 203 -29.07 6.48 -33.88
C ASN A 203 -28.80 5.12 -34.53
#